data_AF-A0A0Q3V677-F1
#
_entry.id   AF-A0A0Q3V677-F1
#
_cell.length_a   1.000
_cell.length_b   1.000
_cell.length_c   1.000
_cell.angle_alpha   90.00
_cell.angle_beta   90.00
_cell.angle_gamma   90.00
#
_symmetry.space_group_name_H-M   'P 1'
#
loop_
_entity.id
_entity.type
_entity.pdbx_description
1 polymer ?
#
loop_
_entity_poly.entity_id
_entity_poly.type
_entity_poly.pdbx_seq_one_letter_code
_entity_poly.pdbx_strand_id
1 'polypeptide(L)'
;HVREGMTCVISVKVPSPEFEGQTKTRLGNPEVRRIVEQSVQENLTEYLELHPDVLDSILSKSLNALKAALAAKRARELVRTKSVLKSSSLPGKLADCASTNPEESEIFIVEGDSAGGSAKQGRDRRFQ
;
A
#
# COMPACT_ATOMS: atom_id res chain seq x y z
N HIS A 1 11.74 2.43 -2.22
CA HIS A 1 11.87 1.22 -3.06
C HIS A 1 12.94 0.24 -2.58
N VAL A 2 13.88 0.63 -1.70
CA VAL A 2 14.92 -0.30 -1.20
C VAL A 2 14.36 -1.52 -0.45
N ARG A 3 13.23 -1.38 0.25
CA ARG A 3 12.56 -2.51 0.93
C ARG A 3 11.76 -3.43 -0.01
N GLU A 4 11.68 -3.12 -1.30
CA GLU A 4 10.83 -3.86 -2.24
C GLU A 4 11.41 -5.24 -2.56
N GLY A 5 10.64 -6.29 -2.25
CA GLY A 5 11.10 -7.68 -2.37
C GLY A 5 12.23 -8.02 -1.41
N MET A 6 12.33 -7.30 -0.28
CA MET A 6 13.22 -7.63 0.83
C MET A 6 12.50 -8.57 1.79
N THR A 7 13.19 -9.62 2.23
CA THR A 7 12.73 -10.48 3.33
C THR A 7 13.73 -10.31 4.47
N CYS A 8 13.25 -9.92 5.64
CA CYS A 8 14.08 -9.80 6.83
C CYS A 8 13.31 -10.23 8.07
N VAL A 9 14.06 -10.70 9.07
CA VAL A 9 13.54 -11.03 10.39
C VAL A 9 14.31 -10.17 11.40
N ILE A 10 13.58 -9.40 12.20
CA ILE A 10 14.15 -8.56 13.26
C ILE A 10 13.60 -9.10 14.58
N SER A 11 14.49 -9.61 15.43
CA SER A 11 14.15 -10.12 16.76
C SER A 11 14.89 -9.30 17.81
N VAL A 12 14.13 -8.69 18.74
CA VAL A 12 14.68 -7.88 19.83
C VAL A 12 14.24 -8.48 21.17
N LYS A 13 15.16 -8.49 22.13
CA LYS A 13 14.87 -8.89 23.52
C LYS A 13 14.91 -7.65 24.38
N VAL A 14 13.76 -7.28 24.96
CA VAL A 14 13.59 -6.04 25.73
C VAL A 14 13.18 -6.43 27.16
N PRO A 15 13.91 -5.99 28.20
CA PRO A 15 13.59 -6.34 29.60
C PRO A 15 12.21 -5.82 30.05
N SER A 16 11.86 -4.59 29.67
CA SER A 16 10.59 -3.92 30.03
C SER A 16 9.89 -3.42 28.76
N PRO A 17 9.20 -4.31 28.01
CA PRO A 17 8.58 -3.93 26.76
C PRO A 17 7.27 -3.16 26.99
N GLU A 18 7.16 -1.99 26.37
CA GLU A 18 5.96 -1.17 26.30
C GLU A 18 5.31 -1.38 24.92
N PHE A 19 3.99 -1.52 24.85
CA PHE A 19 3.28 -1.72 23.58
C PHE A 19 2.16 -0.71 23.39
N GLU A 20 1.97 -0.26 22.16
CA GLU A 20 0.80 0.51 21.75
C GLU A 20 -0.39 -0.44 21.51
N GLY A 21 -1.46 -0.22 22.26
CA GLY A 21 -2.73 -0.95 22.12
C GLY A 21 -2.72 -2.36 22.74
N GLN A 22 -3.92 -2.93 22.84
CA GLN A 22 -4.14 -4.20 23.54
C GLN A 22 -3.52 -5.40 22.80
N THR A 23 -3.42 -5.34 21.47
CA THR A 23 -2.91 -6.45 20.64
C THR A 23 -1.39 -6.66 20.76
N LYS A 24 -0.67 -5.78 21.47
CA LYS A 24 0.79 -5.82 21.65
C LYS A 24 1.56 -5.95 20.33
N THR A 25 1.02 -5.39 19.26
CA THR A 25 1.57 -5.50 17.90
C THR A 25 2.63 -4.47 17.59
N ARG A 26 2.66 -3.35 18.32
CA ARG A 26 3.59 -2.24 18.09
C ARG A 26 4.35 -1.94 19.37
N LEU A 27 5.66 -2.14 19.32
CA LEU A 27 6.56 -1.82 20.42
C LEU A 27 6.70 -0.30 20.55
N GLY A 28 6.48 0.22 21.75
CA GLY A 28 6.46 1.65 22.09
C GLY A 28 7.79 2.20 22.63
N ASN A 29 8.77 1.33 22.94
CA ASN A 29 10.08 1.72 23.49
C ASN A 29 10.93 2.53 22.49
N PRO A 30 11.05 3.88 22.61
CA PRO A 30 11.82 4.70 21.67
C PRO A 30 13.33 4.39 21.69
N GLU A 31 13.87 3.96 22.82
CA GLU A 31 15.27 3.59 23.01
C GLU A 31 15.65 2.35 22.20
N VAL A 32 14.74 1.37 22.09
CA VAL A 32 14.96 0.13 21.33
C VAL A 32 15.15 0.46 19.85
N ARG A 33 14.37 1.41 19.32
CA ARG A 33 14.55 1.89 17.94
C ARG A 33 15.96 2.40 17.71
N ARG A 34 16.47 3.27 18.58
CA ARG A 34 17.81 3.87 18.43
C ARG A 34 18.91 2.81 18.44
N ILE A 35 18.81 1.83 19.35
CA ILE A 35 19.77 0.73 19.47
C ILE A 35 19.78 -0.12 18.20
N VAL A 36 18.59 -0.52 17.72
CA VAL A 36 18.47 -1.33 16.50
C VAL A 36 18.96 -0.56 15.27
N GLU A 37 18.61 0.73 15.15
CA GLU A 37 19.03 1.58 14.03
C GLU A 37 20.56 1.71 13.97
N GLN A 38 21.21 1.98 15.11
CA GLN A 38 22.66 2.04 15.19
C GLN A 38 23.31 0.69 14.82
N SER A 39 22.85 -0.40 15.43
CA SER A 39 23.41 -1.74 15.17
C SER A 39 23.23 -2.15 13.71
N VAL A 40 22.06 -1.92 13.11
CA VAL A 40 21.83 -2.21 11.70
C VAL A 40 22.71 -1.34 10.82
N GLN A 41 22.84 -0.04 11.11
CA GLN A 41 23.67 0.86 10.32
C GLN A 41 25.13 0.42 10.31
N GLU A 42 25.73 0.14 11.47
CA GLU A 42 27.12 -0.28 11.60
C GLU A 42 27.38 -1.57 10.80
N ASN A 43 26.64 -2.65 11.11
CA ASN A 43 26.86 -3.96 10.52
C ASN A 43 26.50 -3.99 9.02
N LEU A 44 25.44 -3.29 8.61
CA LEU A 44 25.04 -3.24 7.20
C LEU A 44 26.05 -2.44 6.37
N THR A 45 26.57 -1.33 6.91
CA THR A 45 27.58 -0.52 6.21
C THR A 45 28.84 -1.34 6.01
N GLU A 46 29.36 -1.97 7.06
CA GLU A 46 30.54 -2.84 6.98
C GLU A 46 30.35 -3.97 5.96
N TYR A 47 29.21 -4.66 6.01
CA TYR A 47 28.90 -5.72 5.05
C TYR A 47 28.89 -5.20 3.59
N LEU A 48 28.26 -4.06 3.34
CA LEU A 48 28.16 -3.51 1.98
C LEU A 48 29.50 -2.97 1.46
N GLU A 49 30.37 -2.46 2.34
CA GLU A 49 31.74 -2.06 1.98
C GLU A 49 32.60 -3.27 1.56
N LEU A 50 32.41 -4.41 2.23
CA LEU A 50 33.11 -5.66 1.90
C LEU A 50 32.51 -6.38 0.68
N HIS A 51 31.26 -6.07 0.31
CA HIS A 51 30.51 -6.74 -0.77
C HIS A 51 29.91 -5.72 -1.77
N PRO A 52 30.75 -5.02 -2.57
CA PRO A 52 30.29 -4.00 -3.50
C PRO A 52 29.37 -4.54 -4.61
N ASP A 53 29.56 -5.79 -5.03
CA ASP A 53 28.73 -6.47 -6.02
C ASP A 53 27.28 -6.68 -5.52
N VAL A 54 27.14 -7.04 -4.23
CA VAL A 54 25.83 -7.15 -3.57
C VAL A 54 25.17 -5.78 -3.47
N LEU A 55 25.92 -4.74 -3.11
CA LEU A 55 25.42 -3.37 -3.07
C LEU A 55 24.89 -2.92 -4.44
N ASP A 56 25.66 -3.11 -5.50
CA ASP A 56 25.27 -2.75 -6.86
C ASP A 56 24.00 -3.49 -7.31
N SER A 57 23.86 -4.77 -6.95
CA SER A 57 22.65 -5.56 -7.23
C SER A 57 21.42 -5.00 -6.49
N ILE A 58 21.56 -4.68 -5.20
CA ILE A 58 20.50 -4.08 -4.38
C ILE A 58 20.09 -2.71 -4.95
N LEU A 59 21.07 -1.86 -5.28
CA LEU A 59 20.83 -0.54 -5.86
C LEU A 59 20.11 -0.64 -7.21
N SER A 60 20.58 -1.53 -8.08
CA SER A 60 19.97 -1.77 -9.40
C SER A 60 18.50 -2.20 -9.27
N LYS A 61 18.21 -3.17 -8.38
CA LYS A 61 16.83 -3.59 -8.09
C LYS A 61 15.98 -2.43 -7.57
N SER A 62 16.51 -1.66 -6.63
CA SER A 62 15.83 -0.52 -6.00
C SER A 62 15.52 0.60 -7.01
N LEU A 63 16.44 0.88 -7.92
CA LEU A 63 16.27 1.86 -8.99
C LEU A 63 15.23 1.40 -10.02
N ASN A 64 15.24 0.13 -10.39
CA ASN A 64 14.23 -0.44 -11.30
C ASN A 64 12.83 -0.35 -10.70
N ALA A 65 12.69 -0.71 -9.42
CA ALA A 65 11.47 -0.55 -8.65
C ALA A 65 10.99 0.92 -8.61
N LEU A 66 11.89 1.87 -8.35
CA LEU A 66 11.57 3.30 -8.38
C LEU A 66 11.10 3.75 -9.77
N LYS A 67 11.80 3.33 -10.84
CA LYS A 67 11.40 3.66 -12.23
C LYS A 67 10.01 3.13 -12.55
N ALA A 68 9.71 1.88 -12.17
CA ALA A 68 8.40 1.27 -12.35
C ALA A 68 7.31 2.05 -11.60
N ALA A 69 7.56 2.43 -10.34
CA ALA A 69 6.63 3.20 -9.53
C ALA A 69 6.38 4.61 -10.10
N LEU A 70 7.43 5.29 -10.60
CA LEU A 70 7.30 6.59 -11.26
C LEU A 70 6.54 6.50 -12.58
N ALA A 71 6.79 5.46 -13.39
CA ALA A 71 6.06 5.20 -14.61
C ALA A 71 4.57 4.97 -14.31
N ALA A 72 4.25 4.13 -13.31
CA ALA A 72 2.88 3.90 -12.86
C ALA A 72 2.21 5.17 -12.33
N LYS A 73 2.94 6.01 -11.58
CA LYS A 73 2.44 7.31 -11.10
C LYS A 73 2.10 8.24 -12.28
N ARG A 74 3.02 8.40 -13.24
CA ARG A 74 2.80 9.21 -14.45
C ARG A 74 1.62 8.70 -15.27
N ALA A 75 1.49 7.38 -15.43
CA ALA A 75 0.35 6.77 -16.11
C ALA A 75 -0.97 7.10 -15.41
N ARG A 76 -1.04 6.96 -14.08
CA ARG A 76 -2.22 7.33 -13.29
C ARG A 76 -2.54 8.82 -13.40
N GLU A 77 -1.54 9.69 -13.34
CA GLU A 77 -1.73 11.14 -13.48
C GLU A 77 -2.23 11.52 -14.88
N LEU A 78 -1.68 10.93 -15.95
CA LEU A 78 -2.14 11.11 -17.33
C LEU A 78 -3.60 10.65 -17.53
N VAL A 79 -3.99 9.53 -16.92
CA VAL A 79 -5.39 9.07 -16.94
C VAL A 79 -6.27 10.04 -16.15
N ARG A 80 -5.82 10.51 -14.97
CA ARG A 80 -6.57 11.46 -14.15
C ARG A 80 -6.78 12.80 -14.86
N THR A 81 -5.75 13.37 -15.47
CA THR A 81 -5.87 14.64 -16.23
C THR A 81 -6.76 14.49 -17.45
N LYS A 82 -6.68 13.38 -18.18
CA LYS A 82 -7.63 13.06 -19.26
C LYS A 82 -9.06 12.81 -18.74
N SER A 83 -9.20 12.33 -17.51
CA SER A 83 -10.50 12.11 -16.86
C SER A 83 -11.17 13.39 -16.37
N VAL A 84 -10.44 14.50 -16.14
CA VAL A 84 -11.06 15.78 -15.72
C VAL A 84 -12.05 16.31 -16.77
N LEU A 85 -11.86 15.96 -18.05
CA LEU A 85 -12.75 16.33 -19.16
C LEU A 85 -13.85 15.30 -19.47
N LYS A 86 -13.88 14.14 -18.80
CA LYS A 86 -14.92 13.12 -18.95
C LYS A 86 -15.58 12.87 -17.60
N SER A 87 -16.85 13.25 -17.50
CA SER A 87 -17.72 13.02 -16.34
C SER A 87 -17.46 11.66 -15.68
N SER A 88 -17.32 11.71 -14.36
CA SER A 88 -17.07 10.60 -13.44
C SER A 88 -18.07 9.46 -13.54
N SER A 89 -17.68 8.33 -12.96
CA SER A 89 -18.33 7.02 -12.90
C SER A 89 -18.19 6.19 -14.18
N LEU A 90 -17.86 4.90 -14.01
CA LEU A 90 -17.64 3.93 -15.10
C LEU A 90 -18.88 3.90 -16.00
N PRO A 91 -18.90 4.56 -17.17
CA PRO A 91 -20.13 4.80 -17.90
C PRO A 91 -20.73 3.48 -18.36
N GLY A 92 -21.94 3.18 -17.88
CA GLY A 92 -22.65 1.95 -18.23
C GLY A 92 -22.25 0.69 -17.45
N LYS A 93 -21.29 0.76 -16.52
CA LYS A 93 -20.90 -0.38 -15.66
C LYS A 93 -21.17 -0.15 -14.19
N LEU A 94 -20.86 1.04 -13.67
CA LEU A 94 -21.26 1.40 -12.31
C LEU A 94 -22.73 1.87 -12.33
N ALA A 95 -23.53 1.34 -11.41
CA ALA A 95 -24.84 1.87 -11.12
C ALA A 95 -24.75 2.64 -9.79
N ASP A 96 -24.78 3.97 -9.83
CA ASP A 96 -24.66 4.79 -8.62
C ASP A 96 -25.97 4.75 -7.79
N CYS A 97 -25.86 4.87 -6.46
CA CYS A 97 -27.02 5.07 -5.58
C CYS A 97 -27.35 6.57 -5.45
N ALA A 98 -28.49 6.91 -4.87
CA ALA A 98 -28.92 8.31 -4.72
C ALA A 98 -28.20 9.05 -3.57
N SER A 99 -27.73 8.32 -2.56
CA SER A 99 -27.01 8.91 -1.43
C SER A 99 -25.60 9.34 -1.80
N THR A 100 -25.18 10.46 -1.22
CA THR A 100 -23.80 10.97 -1.28
C THR A 100 -23.07 10.80 0.06
N ASN A 101 -23.71 10.21 1.07
CA ASN A 101 -23.12 9.97 2.38
C ASN A 101 -22.42 8.60 2.45
N PRO A 102 -21.08 8.55 2.52
CA PRO A 102 -20.34 7.28 2.52
C PRO A 102 -20.67 6.35 3.70
N GLU A 103 -21.20 6.88 4.80
CA GLU A 103 -21.53 6.09 6.00
C GLU A 103 -22.79 5.22 5.81
N GLU A 104 -23.67 5.56 4.86
CA GLU A 104 -24.86 4.76 4.53
C GLU A 104 -24.77 4.09 3.16
N SER A 105 -23.89 4.59 2.27
CA SER A 105 -23.70 4.01 0.93
C SER A 105 -23.01 2.66 0.98
N GLU A 106 -23.60 1.67 0.33
CA GLU A 106 -23.06 0.32 0.16
C GLU A 106 -22.56 0.11 -1.26
N ILE A 107 -21.46 -0.63 -1.42
CA ILE A 107 -20.93 -1.03 -2.73
C ILE A 107 -20.95 -2.55 -2.88
N PHE A 108 -21.67 -3.03 -3.89
CA PHE A 108 -21.73 -4.45 -4.24
C PHE A 108 -20.85 -4.74 -5.45
N ILE A 109 -19.89 -5.64 -5.29
CA ILE A 109 -19.02 -6.12 -6.38
C ILE A 109 -19.57 -7.47 -6.83
N VAL A 110 -20.04 -7.53 -8.08
CA VAL A 110 -20.69 -8.70 -8.66
C VAL A 110 -20.00 -9.16 -9.93
N GLU A 111 -20.06 -10.46 -10.20
CA GLU A 111 -19.42 -11.06 -11.36
C GLU A 111 -20.28 -10.86 -12.63
N GLY A 112 -19.80 -10.00 -13.53
CA GLY A 112 -20.36 -9.85 -14.87
C GLY A 112 -21.75 -9.19 -14.95
N ASP A 113 -22.23 -9.03 -16.18
CA ASP A 113 -23.49 -8.31 -16.45
C ASP A 113 -24.73 -9.10 -16.02
N SER A 114 -24.63 -10.43 -15.93
CA SER A 114 -25.74 -11.30 -15.50
C SER A 114 -26.08 -11.08 -14.01
N ALA A 115 -25.09 -11.20 -13.12
CA ALA A 115 -25.30 -10.91 -11.70
C ALA A 115 -25.52 -9.40 -11.47
N GLY A 116 -24.85 -8.55 -12.26
CA GLY A 116 -25.05 -7.10 -12.27
C GLY A 116 -26.48 -6.66 -12.58
N GLY A 117 -27.13 -7.31 -13.56
CA GLY A 117 -28.52 -7.03 -13.91
C GLY A 117 -29.47 -7.32 -12.75
N SER A 118 -29.37 -8.51 -12.16
CA SER A 118 -30.18 -8.93 -11.02
C SER A 118 -29.95 -8.05 -9.79
N ALA A 119 -28.68 -7.78 -9.46
CA ALA A 119 -28.31 -6.92 -8.33
C ALA A 119 -28.83 -5.48 -8.54
N LYS A 120 -28.67 -4.91 -9.73
CA LYS A 120 -29.16 -3.55 -10.06
C LYS A 120 -30.68 -3.44 -9.97
N GLN A 121 -31.41 -4.50 -10.32
CA GLN A 121 -32.87 -4.51 -10.28
C GLN A 121 -33.42 -4.71 -8.86
N GLY A 122 -32.74 -5.51 -8.04
CA GLY A 122 -33.20 -5.87 -6.68
C GLY A 122 -32.73 -4.95 -5.56
N ARG A 123 -31.81 -4.02 -5.82
CA ARG A 123 -31.23 -3.14 -4.80
C ARG A 123 -32.15 -2.01 -4.35
N ASP A 124 -31.91 -1.49 -3.15
CA ASP A 124 -32.44 -0.20 -2.75
C ASP A 124 -31.62 0.94 -3.37
N ARG A 125 -32.19 1.59 -4.39
CA ARG A 125 -31.52 2.69 -5.13
C ARG A 125 -31.13 3.87 -4.25
N ARG A 126 -31.67 3.99 -3.03
CA ARG A 126 -31.31 5.06 -2.10
C ARG A 126 -29.86 4.93 -1.63
N PHE A 127 -29.44 3.73 -1.23
CA PHE A 127 -28.14 3.53 -0.58
C PHE A 127 -27.27 2.41 -1.19
N GLN A 128 -27.80 1.65 -2.16
CA GLN A 128 -27.13 0.51 -2.83
C GLN A 128 -27.01 0.71 -4.34
#